data_AF-A0AAP3FAE9-F1
#
_entry.id   AF-A0AAP3FAE9-F1
#
_cell.length_a   1.000
_cell.length_b   1.000
_cell.length_c   1.000
_cell.angle_alpha   90.00
_cell.angle_beta   90.00
_cell.angle_gamma   90.00
#
_symmetry.space_group_name_H-M   'P 1'
#
loop_
_entity.id
_entity.type
_entity.pdbx_description
1 polymer ?
#
loop_
_entity_poly.entity_id
_entity_poly.type
_entity_poly.pdbx_seq_one_letter_code
_entity_poly.pdbx_strand_id
1 'polypeptide(L)' 'MNEEEIKIVAENAMMIVCGYAFSKTEEGFIRVVYLHPPYHALVMTSEGEITETNMNDIEISIVQKYWIRNKKLMEQAYA' A
#
# COMPACT_ATOMS: atom_id res chain seq x y z
N MET A 1 -10.85 -1.88 11.76
CA MET A 1 -9.62 -2.16 12.50
C MET A 1 -9.65 -1.41 13.82
N ASN A 2 -9.16 -2.04 14.89
CA ASN A 2 -8.87 -1.41 16.18
C ASN A 2 -7.44 -0.83 16.19
N GLU A 3 -7.06 -0.14 17.27
CA GLU A 3 -5.74 0.52 17.36
C GLU A 3 -4.56 -0.45 17.26
N GLU A 4 -4.67 -1.63 17.89
CA GLU A 4 -3.61 -2.65 17.85
C GLU A 4 -3.43 -3.21 16.44
N GLU A 5 -4.52 -3.47 15.72
CA GLU A 5 -4.49 -3.90 14.32
C GLU A 5 -3.86 -2.83 13.41
N ILE A 6 -4.18 -1.55 13.62
CA ILE A 6 -3.57 -0.42 12.89
C ILE A 6 -2.07 -0.39 13.14
N LYS A 7 -1.65 -0.55 14.40
CA LYS A 7 -0.25 -0.57 14.79
C LYS A 7 0.51 -1.72 14.11
N ILE A 8 -0.05 -2.94 14.13
CA ILE A 8 0.53 -4.10 13.46
C ILE A 8 0.69 -3.83 11.95
N VAL A 9 -0.31 -3.26 11.29
CA VAL A 9 -0.23 -2.94 9.85
C VAL A 9 0.84 -1.89 9.57
N ALA A 10 0.94 -0.86 10.41
CA ALA A 10 1.94 0.19 10.27
C ALA A 10 3.37 -0.32 10.52
N GLU A 11 3.59 -1.16 11.53
CA GLU A 11 4.89 -1.75 11.86
C GLU A 11 5.40 -2.70 10.77
N ASN A 12 4.49 -3.41 10.09
CA ASN A 12 4.83 -4.31 8.98
C ASN A 12 4.90 -3.62 7.61
N ALA A 13 4.64 -2.32 7.54
CA ALA A 13 4.67 -1.57 6.29
C ALA A 13 6.12 -1.32 5.85
N MET A 14 6.41 -1.56 4.57
CA MET A 14 7.68 -1.13 3.97
C MET A 14 7.71 0.39 3.74
N MET A 15 6.54 1.00 3.55
CA MET A 15 6.38 2.44 3.45
C MET A 15 4.97 2.85 3.84
N ILE A 16 4.84 4.06 4.37
CA ILE A 16 3.55 4.69 4.66
C ILE A 16 3.53 6.06 3.98
N VAL A 17 2.53 6.28 3.12
CA VAL A 17 2.39 7.55 2.37
C VAL A 17 0.96 8.07 2.54
N CYS A 18 0.81 9.24 3.14
CA CYS A 18 -0.49 9.89 3.36
C CYS A 18 -1.55 8.98 4.01
N GLY A 19 -1.13 8.13 4.96
CA GLY A 19 -2.01 7.19 5.66
C GLY A 19 -2.24 5.86 4.96
N TYR A 20 -1.69 5.65 3.76
CA TYR A 20 -1.66 4.34 3.10
C TYR A 20 -0.40 3.58 3.49
N ALA A 21 -0.57 2.45 4.17
CA ALA A 21 0.50 1.52 4.50
C ALA A 21 0.65 0.49 3.38
N PHE A 22 1.87 0.36 2.86
CA PHE A 22 2.23 -0.59 1.81
C PHE A 22 3.05 -1.72 2.42
N SER A 23 2.72 -2.97 2.09
CA SER A 23 3.49 -4.16 2.47
C SER A 23 3.55 -5.16 1.31
N LYS A 24 4.47 -6.12 1.39
CA LYS A 24 4.61 -7.18 0.38
C LYS A 24 4.18 -8.52 0.97
N THR A 25 3.36 -9.26 0.24
CA THR A 25 2.97 -10.63 0.63
C THR A 25 4.10 -11.61 0.34
N GLU A 26 4.01 -12.82 0.89
CA GLU A 26 4.97 -13.89 0.59
C GLU A 26 4.97 -14.27 -0.90
N GLU A 27 3.83 -14.18 -1.59
CA GLU A 27 3.75 -14.40 -3.05
C GLU A 27 4.23 -13.19 -3.88
N GLY A 28 4.61 -12.09 -3.23
CA GLY A 28 5.21 -10.93 -3.87
C GLY A 28 4.23 -9.85 -4.33
N PHE A 29 2.93 -9.98 -4.01
CA PHE A 29 1.95 -8.91 -4.24
C PHE A 29 2.17 -7.73 -3.28
N ILE A 30 1.75 -6.55 -3.70
CA ILE A 30 1.74 -5.35 -2.88
C ILE A 30 0.35 -5.18 -2.31
N ARG A 31 0.27 -5.22 -0.98
CA ARG A 31 -0.93 -4.92 -0.22
C ARG A 31 -0.88 -3.47 0.26
N VAL A 32 -1.96 -2.74 0.07
CA VAL A 32 -2.13 -1.37 0.53
C VAL A 32 -3.34 -1.28 1.43
N VAL A 33 -3.18 -0.69 2.61
CA VAL A 33 -4.26 -0.49 3.59
C VAL A 33 -4.26 0.96 4.04
N TYR A 34 -5.42 1.62 3.97
CA TYR A 34 -5.62 2.94 4.56
C TYR A 34 -5.82 2.80 6.07
N LEU A 35 -4.98 3.49 6.85
CA LEU A 35 -4.92 3.34 8.31
C LEU A 35 -6.05 4.06 9.05
N HIS A 36 -6.90 4.82 8.35
CA HIS A 36 -8.00 5.58 8.94
C HIS A 36 -9.38 5.11 8.43
N PRO A 37 -10.45 5.27 9.22
CA PRO A 37 -11.82 5.02 8.75
C PRO A 37 -12.25 6.03 7.67
N PRO A 38 -13.06 5.62 6.67
CA PRO A 38 -13.41 4.24 6.33
C PRO A 38 -12.19 3.47 5.82
N TYR A 39 -11.98 2.26 6.35
CA TYR A 39 -10.81 1.45 5.98
C TYR A 39 -10.94 0.95 4.55
N HIS A 40 -10.04 1.40 3.69
CA HIS A 40 -9.93 0.92 2.32
C HIS A 40 -8.66 0.11 2.12
N ALA A 41 -8.72 -0.85 1.18
CA ALA A 41 -7.62 -1.73 0.87
C ALA A 41 -7.59 -2.06 -0.61
N LEU A 42 -6.37 -2.33 -1.08
CA LEU A 42 -6.06 -2.67 -2.46
C LEU A 42 -4.91 -3.69 -2.47
N VAL A 43 -5.00 -4.66 -3.37
CA VAL A 43 -3.93 -5.60 -3.67
C VAL A 43 -3.56 -5.42 -5.14
N MET A 44 -2.27 -5.39 -5.43
CA MET A 44 -1.75 -5.22 -6.77
C MET A 44 -0.45 -5.99 -6.99
N THR A 45 -0.10 -6.20 -8.25
CA THR A 45 1.21 -6.73 -8.64
C THR A 45 2.33 -5.73 -8.32
N SER A 46 3.58 -6.17 -8.39
CA SER A 46 4.74 -5.29 -8.18
C SER A 46 4.81 -4.16 -9.22
N GLU A 47 4.20 -4.38 -10.38
CA GLU A 47 4.09 -3.47 -11.52
C GLU A 47 2.92 -2.49 -11.35
N GLY A 48 2.05 -2.70 -10.36
CA GLY A 48 0.93 -1.82 -10.04
C GLY A 48 -0.39 -2.19 -10.70
N GLU A 49 -0.52 -3.39 -11.25
CA GLU A 49 -1.80 -3.91 -11.78
C GLU A 49 -2.68 -4.40 -10.63
N ILE A 50 -3.91 -3.88 -10.54
CA ILE A 50 -4.81 -4.14 -9.42
C ILE A 50 -5.47 -5.51 -9.58
N THR A 51 -5.41 -6.33 -8.54
CA THR A 51 -6.10 -7.64 -8.49
C THR A 51 -7.41 -7.56 -7.72
N GLU A 52 -7.40 -6.90 -6.57
CA GLU A 52 -8.56 -6.78 -5.68
C GLU A 52 -8.58 -5.41 -5.00
N THR A 53 -9.76 -4.81 -4.83
CA THR A 53 -9.88 -3.50 -4.18
C THR A 53 -11.32 -3.20 -3.73
N ASN A 54 -11.47 -2.43 -2.65
CA ASN A 54 -12.72 -1.76 -2.30
C ASN A 54 -12.65 -0.22 -2.48
N MET A 55 -11.52 0.28 -3.00
CA MET A 55 -11.28 1.69 -3.30
C MET A 55 -12.02 2.10 -4.59
N ASN A 56 -12.39 3.38 -4.69
CA ASN A 56 -12.89 3.96 -5.94
C ASN A 56 -11.75 4.35 -6.90
N ASP A 57 -12.08 4.65 -8.15
CA ASP A 57 -11.09 4.95 -9.20
C ASP A 57 -10.16 6.13 -8.88
N ILE A 58 -10.66 7.15 -8.16
CA ILE A 58 -9.86 8.31 -7.77
C ILE A 58 -8.79 7.88 -6.76
N GLU A 59 -9.21 7.12 -5.75
CA GLU A 59 -8.33 6.60 -4.72
C GLU A 59 -7.30 5.62 -5.29
N ILE A 60 -7.71 4.71 -6.18
CA ILE A 60 -6.82 3.81 -6.90
C ILE A 60 -5.73 4.61 -7.64
N SER A 61 -6.12 5.66 -8.37
CA SER A 61 -5.18 6.50 -9.11
C SER A 61 -4.14 7.16 -8.19
N ILE A 62 -4.55 7.58 -7.00
CA ILE A 62 -3.66 8.19 -6.00
C ILE A 62 -2.68 7.14 -5.45
N VAL A 63 -3.17 5.97 -5.05
CA VAL A 63 -2.35 4.88 -4.48
C VAL A 63 -1.33 4.37 -5.49
N GLN A 64 -1.72 4.16 -6.75
CA GLN A 64 -0.81 3.74 -7.81
C GLN A 64 0.29 4.79 -8.07
N LYS A 65 -0.04 6.08 -8.05
CA LYS A 65 0.96 7.16 -8.18
C LYS A 65 1.95 7.15 -7.02
N TYR A 66 1.50 6.91 -5.79
CA TYR A 66 2.39 6.75 -4.65
C TYR A 66 3.31 5.55 -4.81
N TRP A 67 2.80 4.39 -5.25
CA TRP A 67 3.62 3.21 -5.48
C TRP A 67 4.71 3.45 -6.53
N ILE A 68 4.33 3.90 -7.72
CA ILE A 68 5.27 4.10 -8.84
C ILE A 68 6.37 5.10 -8.48
N ARG A 69 6.01 6.20 -7.81
CA ARG A 69 6.97 7.23 -7.40
C ARG A 69 7.97 6.69 -6.37
N ASN A 70 7.49 5.99 -5.35
CA ASN A 70 8.33 5.58 -4.22
C ASN A 70 9.08 4.27 -4.48
N LYS A 71 8.54 3.35 -5.30
CA LYS A 71 9.24 2.13 -5.75
C LYS A 71 10.61 2.48 -6.35
N LYS A 72 10.67 3.48 -7.23
CA LYS A 72 11.92 3.95 -7.84
C LYS A 72 12.93 4.47 -6.81
N LEU A 73 12.46 5.15 -5.77
CA LEU A 73 13.34 5.67 -4.71
C LEU A 73 13.88 4.54 -3.83
N MET A 74 13.04 3.54 -3.52
CA MET A 74 13.47 2.37 -2.78
C MET A 74 14.51 1.56 -3.56
N GLU A 75 14.28 1.31 -4.85
CA GLU A 75 15.26 0.61 -5.71
C GLU A 75 16.60 1.34 -5.79
N GLN A 76 16.59 2.68 -5.80
CA GLN A 76 17.81 3.49 -5.80
C GLN A 76 18.56 3.49 -4.45
N ALA A 77 17.85 3.37 -3.34
CA ALA A 77 18.47 3.37 -2.00
C ALA A 77 19.26 2.09 -1.69
N TYR A 78 19.01 1.00 -2.42
CA TYR A 78 19.68 -0.28 -2.28
C TYR A 78 20.63 -0.62 -3.43
N ALA A 79 20.90 0.33 -4.34
CA ALA A 79 21.83 0.19 -5.47
C ALA A 79 23.22 0.77 -5.14
#